data_AF-A0A821GJ69-F1
#
_entry.id   AF-A0A821GJ69-F1
#
_cell.length_a   1.000
_cell.length_b   1.000
_cell.length_c   1.000
_cell.angle_alpha   90.00
_cell.angle_beta   90.00
_cell.angle_gamma   90.00
#
_symmetry.space_group_name_H-M   'P 1'
#
loop_
_entity.id
_entity.type
_entity.pdbx_description
1 polymer ?
#
loop_
_entity_poly.entity_id
_entity_poly.type
_entity_poly.pdbx_seq_one_letter_code
_entity_poly.pdbx_strand_id
1 'polypeptide(L)'
;IMYNGKQTIHEISDNNLQKPNIYNQYLPYYESIKQQSLESFDEICENLSRLIQLQELQPGFPLWSSKLQQFISLYGFSFTKINHIKLIEFYLSILSIKNLNYVNTKICFDMLTQLTRKTRLITRNDLIIDWRILYVWGKLVLFNHDESYSLVSMPKQIVNSFLFCVRSCRPYFSVTATQEILDEFRPCLCPFDTVCGDVMSYWDMFLPVHLPPELHHQGFKLWLSEFLDIWETVCNNPEWEQVS
;
A
#
# COMPACT_ATOMS: atom_id res chain seq x y z
N ILE A 1 5.75 12.20 14.68
CA ILE A 1 4.88 13.39 14.79
C ILE A 1 3.42 12.91 14.84
N MET A 2 3.06 12.21 15.92
CA MET A 2 1.72 11.60 16.12
C MET A 2 1.32 11.77 17.59
N TYR A 3 1.58 12.94 18.17
CA TYR A 3 1.02 13.29 19.47
C TYR A 3 0.99 14.81 19.58
N ASN A 4 -0.14 15.40 19.21
CA ASN A 4 -0.59 16.65 19.81
C ASN A 4 -1.86 16.31 20.57
N GLY A 5 -1.86 16.76 21.83
CA GLY A 5 -2.57 16.14 22.93
C GLY A 5 -4.07 16.01 22.75
N LYS A 6 -4.62 15.05 23.50
CA LYS A 6 -6.01 15.00 23.97
C LYS A 6 -6.96 15.81 23.07
N GLN A 7 -7.22 15.30 21.87
CA GLN A 7 -8.45 15.68 21.20
C GLN A 7 -9.55 15.23 22.14
N THR A 8 -10.21 16.23 22.70
CA THR A 8 -11.37 16.17 23.57
C THR A 8 -12.25 15.01 23.14
N ILE A 9 -12.67 14.18 24.11
CA ILE A 9 -13.62 13.05 23.98
C ILE A 9 -15.01 13.51 23.43
N HIS A 10 -15.12 14.76 22.96
CA HIS A 10 -16.35 15.46 22.61
C HIS A 10 -16.60 15.68 21.10
N GLU A 11 -15.81 15.12 20.17
CA GLU A 11 -16.05 15.30 18.71
C GLU A 11 -16.11 14.01 17.86
N ILE A 12 -16.05 12.83 18.47
CA ILE A 12 -16.29 11.57 17.75
C ILE A 12 -17.78 11.26 17.79
N SER A 13 -18.53 11.84 16.85
CA SER A 13 -19.89 11.39 16.54
C SER A 13 -19.85 10.22 15.56
N ASP A 14 -20.83 9.30 15.61
CA ASP A 14 -20.94 8.17 14.67
C ASP A 14 -20.89 8.61 13.20
N ASN A 15 -21.32 9.85 12.92
CA ASN A 15 -21.30 10.45 11.59
C ASN A 15 -19.89 10.64 11.02
N ASN A 16 -18.85 10.68 11.85
CA ASN A 16 -17.46 10.92 11.42
C ASN A 16 -16.65 9.63 11.23
N LEU A 17 -17.18 8.47 11.58
CA LEU A 17 -16.50 7.18 11.48
C LEU A 17 -16.65 6.57 10.08
N GLN A 18 -15.58 6.01 9.52
CA GLN A 18 -15.62 5.44 8.18
C GLN A 18 -16.12 4.00 8.20
N LYS A 19 -17.30 3.73 7.64
CA LYS A 19 -17.78 2.35 7.37
C LYS A 19 -17.55 1.37 8.54
N PRO A 20 -18.21 1.60 9.69
CA PRO A 20 -18.24 0.62 10.77
C PRO A 20 -18.86 -0.70 10.28
N ASN A 21 -18.57 -1.80 10.97
CA ASN A 21 -19.18 -3.08 10.68
C ASN A 21 -20.69 -3.04 11.00
N ILE A 22 -21.51 -3.09 9.94
CA ILE A 22 -22.97 -2.97 10.01
C ILE A 22 -23.57 -4.06 10.90
N TYR A 23 -22.96 -5.25 10.96
CA TYR A 23 -23.52 -6.36 11.74
C TYR A 23 -23.46 -6.14 13.25
N ASN A 24 -22.51 -5.31 13.72
CA ASN A 24 -22.34 -5.06 15.16
C ASN A 24 -23.57 -4.37 15.77
N GLN A 25 -24.32 -3.59 14.97
CA GLN A 25 -25.52 -2.87 15.44
C GLN A 25 -26.67 -3.80 15.84
N TYR A 26 -26.64 -5.06 15.42
CA TYR A 26 -27.67 -6.06 15.73
C TYR A 26 -27.34 -6.91 16.96
N LEU A 27 -26.19 -6.67 17.60
CA LEU A 27 -25.78 -7.43 18.78
C LEU A 27 -26.45 -6.87 20.05
N PRO A 28 -26.88 -7.71 21.01
CA PRO A 28 -27.53 -7.27 22.24
C PRO A 28 -26.69 -6.31 23.10
N TYR A 29 -25.37 -6.29 22.89
CA TYR A 29 -24.38 -5.52 23.63
C TYR A 29 -23.65 -4.49 22.74
N TYR A 30 -24.32 -3.95 21.73
CA TYR A 30 -23.76 -2.98 20.77
C TYR A 30 -23.12 -1.76 21.43
N GLU A 31 -23.74 -1.16 22.45
CA GLU A 31 -23.17 0.01 23.14
C GLU A 31 -21.82 -0.31 23.80
N SER A 32 -21.68 -1.49 24.39
CA SER A 32 -20.41 -1.95 24.96
C SER A 32 -19.35 -2.17 23.89
N ILE A 33 -19.74 -2.73 22.73
CA ILE A 33 -18.85 -2.90 21.57
C ILE A 33 -18.35 -1.54 21.06
N LYS A 34 -19.25 -0.56 20.98
CA LYS A 34 -18.92 0.78 20.49
C LYS A 34 -17.88 1.44 21.40
N GLN A 35 -18.09 1.42 22.71
CA GLN A 35 -17.10 1.92 23.66
C GLN A 35 -15.77 1.16 23.56
N GLN A 36 -15.82 -0.17 23.54
CA GLN A 36 -14.62 -1.00 23.41
C GLN A 36 -13.85 -0.71 22.13
N SER A 37 -14.54 -0.42 21.02
CA SER A 37 -13.88 -0.07 19.75
C SER A 37 -13.09 1.24 19.85
N LEU A 38 -13.63 2.26 20.51
CA LEU A 38 -12.93 3.53 20.68
C LEU A 38 -11.68 3.34 21.56
N GLU A 39 -11.84 2.69 22.70
CA GLU A 39 -10.73 2.40 23.63
C GLU A 39 -9.64 1.55 22.97
N SER A 40 -10.04 0.51 22.22
CA SER A 40 -9.10 -0.37 21.52
C SER A 40 -8.34 0.39 20.42
N PHE A 41 -9.01 1.28 19.68
CA PHE A 41 -8.37 2.06 18.64
C PHE A 41 -7.36 3.05 19.22
N ASP A 42 -7.73 3.75 20.30
CA ASP A 42 -6.84 4.68 21.00
C ASP A 42 -5.61 3.95 21.57
N GLU A 43 -5.79 2.78 22.17
CA GLU A 43 -4.69 1.93 22.65
C GLU A 43 -3.73 1.55 21.50
N ILE A 44 -4.26 1.14 20.35
CA ILE A 44 -3.45 0.78 19.17
C ILE A 44 -2.67 1.99 18.68
N CYS A 45 -3.32 3.14 18.50
CA CYS A 45 -2.68 4.36 18.01
C CYS A 45 -1.60 4.87 18.96
N GLU A 46 -1.86 4.84 20.28
CA GLU A 46 -0.89 5.23 21.29
C GLU A 46 0.36 4.36 21.21
N ASN A 47 0.18 3.04 21.18
CA ASN A 47 1.31 2.13 21.18
C ASN A 47 2.08 2.15 19.86
N LEU A 48 1.42 2.24 18.71
CA LEU A 48 2.11 2.45 17.42
C LEU A 48 2.93 3.75 17.43
N SER A 49 2.42 4.81 18.04
CA SER A 49 3.13 6.09 18.16
C SER A 49 4.35 5.99 19.09
N ARG A 50 4.23 5.23 20.19
CA ARG A 50 5.36 4.96 21.11
C ARG A 50 6.51 4.23 20.42
N LEU A 51 6.24 3.30 19.50
CA LEU A 51 7.30 2.60 18.75
C LEU A 51 8.18 3.56 17.96
N ILE A 52 7.60 4.58 17.34
CA ILE A 52 8.36 5.62 16.63
C ILE A 52 9.17 6.47 17.61
N GLN A 53 8.58 6.84 18.75
CA GLN A 53 9.27 7.66 19.76
C GLN A 53 10.49 6.93 20.34
N LEU A 54 10.37 5.61 20.57
CA LEU A 54 11.43 4.76 21.07
C LEU A 54 12.43 4.32 19.99
N GLN A 55 12.10 4.55 18.70
CA GLN A 55 12.86 4.06 17.54
C GLN A 55 13.05 2.54 17.53
N GLU A 56 12.19 1.82 18.24
CA GLU A 56 12.28 0.38 18.41
C GLU A 56 11.01 -0.26 17.84
N LEU A 57 11.15 -0.95 16.71
CA LEU A 57 10.04 -1.64 16.06
C LEU A 57 9.76 -3.01 16.69
N GLN A 58 10.76 -3.70 17.22
CA GLN A 58 10.58 -5.05 17.75
C GLN A 58 10.58 -5.03 19.28
N PRO A 59 9.74 -5.81 19.97
CA PRO A 59 8.74 -6.76 19.44
C PRO A 59 7.36 -6.12 19.13
N GLY A 60 7.20 -4.82 19.37
CA GLY A 60 5.86 -4.19 19.42
C GLY A 60 5.18 -3.99 18.06
N PHE A 61 5.92 -3.69 16.99
CA PHE A 61 5.35 -3.38 15.68
C PHE A 61 4.52 -4.53 15.09
N PRO A 62 4.99 -5.79 15.07
CA PRO A 62 4.15 -6.93 14.67
C PRO A 62 2.91 -7.09 15.54
N LEU A 63 3.04 -6.94 16.86
CA LEU A 63 1.93 -7.11 17.81
C LEU A 63 0.83 -6.08 17.55
N TRP A 64 1.18 -4.80 17.51
CA TRP A 64 0.21 -3.71 17.35
C TRP A 64 -0.36 -3.63 15.94
N SER A 65 0.41 -4.00 14.91
CA SER A 65 -0.12 -4.15 13.55
C SER A 65 -1.11 -5.30 13.47
N SER A 66 -0.84 -6.44 14.11
CA SER A 66 -1.79 -7.57 14.19
C SER A 66 -3.07 -7.17 14.94
N LYS A 67 -2.97 -6.46 16.06
CA LYS A 67 -4.13 -5.90 16.77
C LYS A 67 -4.94 -4.96 15.87
N LEU A 68 -4.30 -4.13 15.04
CA LEU A 68 -4.99 -3.28 14.08
C LEU A 68 -5.70 -4.07 12.97
N GLN A 69 -5.09 -5.14 12.45
CA GLN A 69 -5.76 -6.03 11.49
C GLN A 69 -7.02 -6.66 12.09
N GLN A 70 -6.92 -7.14 13.34
CA GLN A 70 -8.05 -7.71 14.08
C GLN A 70 -9.12 -6.65 14.34
N PHE A 71 -8.73 -5.43 14.73
CA PHE A 71 -9.64 -4.30 14.88
C PHE A 71 -10.44 -4.05 13.60
N ILE A 72 -9.77 -3.96 12.45
CA ILE A 72 -10.43 -3.72 11.16
C ILE A 72 -11.36 -4.88 10.78
N SER A 73 -10.98 -6.11 11.12
CA SER A 73 -11.80 -7.30 10.89
C SER A 73 -13.09 -7.29 11.72
N LEU A 74 -13.01 -6.94 13.00
CA LEU A 74 -14.14 -6.95 13.94
C LEU A 74 -15.05 -5.73 13.79
N TYR A 75 -14.46 -4.54 13.72
CA TYR A 75 -15.20 -3.27 13.79
C TYR A 75 -15.29 -2.54 12.44
N GLY A 76 -14.58 -3.00 11.42
CA GLY A 76 -14.45 -2.27 10.16
C GLY A 76 -13.50 -1.08 10.28
N PHE A 77 -13.69 -0.05 9.46
CA PHE A 77 -12.81 1.13 9.43
C PHE A 77 -13.26 2.18 10.45
N SER A 78 -13.68 1.74 11.64
CA SER A 78 -14.38 2.50 12.68
C SER A 78 -13.50 3.58 13.37
N PHE A 79 -12.87 4.42 12.55
CA PHE A 79 -12.03 5.55 12.88
C PHE A 79 -12.28 6.66 11.84
N THR A 80 -11.80 7.87 12.13
CA THR A 80 -11.99 9.02 11.25
C THR A 80 -11.14 8.93 9.98
N LYS A 81 -11.56 9.64 8.92
CA LYS A 81 -10.78 9.75 7.67
C LYS A 81 -9.36 10.27 7.90
N ILE A 82 -9.21 11.23 8.82
CA ILE A 82 -7.91 11.80 9.20
C ILE A 82 -7.01 10.72 9.80
N ASN A 83 -7.54 9.91 10.71
CA ASN A 83 -6.78 8.83 11.32
C ASN A 83 -6.45 7.73 10.30
N HIS A 84 -7.34 7.45 9.35
CA HIS A 84 -7.08 6.52 8.26
C HIS A 84 -5.88 6.95 7.41
N ILE A 85 -5.83 8.22 6.98
CA ILE A 85 -4.70 8.76 6.20
C ILE A 85 -3.40 8.67 7.00
N LYS A 86 -3.42 9.09 8.28
CA LYS A 86 -2.26 9.01 9.17
C LYS A 86 -1.73 7.57 9.34
N LEU A 87 -2.61 6.57 9.39
CA LEU A 87 -2.20 5.16 9.44
C LEU A 87 -1.49 4.75 8.14
N ILE A 88 -1.99 5.17 6.98
CA ILE A 88 -1.34 4.87 5.70
C ILE A 88 0.04 5.54 5.62
N GLU A 89 0.12 6.84 5.96
CA GLU A 89 1.38 7.58 6.02
C GLU A 89 2.37 6.95 7.01
N PHE A 90 1.88 6.46 8.15
CA PHE A 90 2.69 5.74 9.14
C PHE A 90 3.34 4.49 8.54
N TYR A 91 2.57 3.62 7.87
CA TYR A 91 3.12 2.40 7.26
C TYR A 91 4.06 2.71 6.07
N LEU A 92 3.77 3.74 5.27
CA LEU A 92 4.68 4.21 4.22
C LEU A 92 6.00 4.78 4.79
N SER A 93 5.91 5.50 5.91
CA SER A 93 7.09 6.02 6.61
C SER A 93 7.98 4.89 7.12
N ILE A 94 7.39 3.81 7.64
CA ILE A 94 8.14 2.62 8.07
C ILE A 94 8.81 1.93 6.88
N LEU A 95 8.12 1.77 5.75
CA LEU A 95 8.73 1.24 4.52
C LEU A 95 9.90 2.06 4.00
N SER A 96 9.96 3.35 4.36
CA SER A 96 11.05 4.24 3.97
C SER A 96 12.29 4.13 4.90
N ILE A 97 12.21 3.36 5.98
CA ILE A 97 13.34 3.11 6.88
C ILE A 97 14.38 2.23 6.16
N LYS A 98 15.64 2.68 6.17
CA LYS A 98 16.76 1.92 5.60
C LYS A 98 16.96 0.62 6.37
N ASN A 99 17.25 -0.47 5.66
CA ASN A 99 17.51 -1.80 6.22
C ASN A 99 16.36 -2.36 7.09
N LEU A 100 15.11 -2.02 6.77
CA LEU A 100 13.96 -2.65 7.38
C LEU A 100 13.97 -4.17 7.11
N ASN A 101 13.73 -4.98 8.14
CA ASN A 101 13.66 -6.44 7.95
C ASN A 101 12.42 -6.84 7.14
N TYR A 102 12.53 -7.94 6.38
CA TYR A 102 11.45 -8.40 5.50
C TYR A 102 10.17 -8.78 6.25
N VAL A 103 10.25 -9.18 7.53
CA VAL A 103 9.08 -9.49 8.36
C VAL A 103 8.22 -8.23 8.55
N ASN A 104 8.85 -7.12 8.95
CA ASN A 104 8.21 -5.83 9.12
C ASN A 104 7.74 -5.27 7.78
N THR A 105 8.53 -5.44 6.71
CA THR A 105 8.15 -5.04 5.36
C THR A 105 6.85 -5.74 4.92
N LYS A 106 6.77 -7.07 5.09
CA LYS A 106 5.57 -7.83 4.76
C LYS A 106 4.35 -7.31 5.54
N ILE A 107 4.50 -7.05 6.84
CA ILE A 107 3.45 -6.47 7.67
C ILE A 107 2.98 -5.12 7.09
N CYS A 108 3.90 -4.26 6.65
CA CYS A 108 3.55 -3.00 6.01
C CYS A 108 2.76 -3.23 4.72
N PHE A 109 3.17 -4.16 3.86
CA PHE A 109 2.43 -4.49 2.63
C PHE A 109 1.02 -4.98 2.91
N ASP A 110 0.86 -5.88 3.86
CA ASP A 110 -0.46 -6.42 4.24
C ASP A 110 -1.36 -5.32 4.81
N MET A 111 -0.80 -4.45 5.67
CA MET A 111 -1.52 -3.32 6.26
C MET A 111 -1.92 -2.27 5.23
N LEU A 112 -0.99 -1.85 4.36
CA LEU A 112 -1.28 -0.90 3.29
C LEU A 112 -2.33 -1.46 2.34
N THR A 113 -2.23 -2.75 1.99
CA THR A 113 -3.26 -3.44 1.20
C THR A 113 -4.61 -3.34 1.88
N GLN A 114 -4.70 -3.68 3.17
CA GLN A 114 -5.97 -3.64 3.90
C GLN A 114 -6.55 -2.22 3.95
N LEU A 115 -5.73 -1.21 4.28
CA LEU A 115 -6.15 0.18 4.44
C LEU A 115 -6.59 0.81 3.09
N THR A 116 -5.83 0.59 2.02
CA THR A 116 -6.06 1.22 0.71
C THR A 116 -7.08 0.48 -0.16
N ARG A 117 -7.47 -0.76 0.19
CA ARG A 117 -8.41 -1.60 -0.58
C ARG A 117 -9.74 -0.95 -0.89
N LYS A 118 -10.27 -0.10 0.00
CA LYS A 118 -11.57 0.55 -0.18
C LYS A 118 -11.41 1.97 -0.71
N THR A 119 -11.12 2.08 -2.01
CA THR A 119 -10.92 3.35 -2.74
C THR A 119 -12.07 4.36 -2.66
N ARG A 120 -13.26 3.96 -2.19
CA ARG A 120 -14.38 4.87 -1.92
C ARG A 120 -14.24 5.65 -0.62
N LEU A 121 -13.37 5.22 0.30
CA LEU A 121 -13.19 5.85 1.62
C LEU A 121 -12.14 6.96 1.61
N ILE A 122 -11.16 6.87 0.70
CA ILE A 122 -10.09 7.85 0.53
C ILE A 122 -10.06 8.21 -0.95
N THR A 123 -10.17 9.50 -1.25
CA THR A 123 -10.05 9.98 -2.63
C THR A 123 -8.58 10.28 -2.95
N ARG A 124 -8.25 10.35 -4.23
CA ARG A 124 -6.90 10.71 -4.69
C ARG A 124 -6.44 12.08 -4.20
N ASN A 125 -7.37 13.00 -3.97
CA ASN A 125 -7.04 14.34 -3.46
C ASN A 125 -6.62 14.31 -1.98
N ASP A 126 -7.00 13.26 -1.25
CA ASP A 126 -6.69 13.13 0.18
C ASP A 126 -5.34 12.45 0.43
N LEU A 127 -4.85 11.66 -0.52
CA LEU A 127 -3.67 10.82 -0.35
C LEU A 127 -2.88 10.73 -1.66
N ILE A 128 -1.60 11.08 -1.58
CA ILE A 128 -0.63 10.93 -2.66
C ILE A 128 0.47 10.01 -2.17
N ILE A 129 0.70 8.92 -2.90
CA ILE A 129 1.76 7.94 -2.61
C ILE A 129 2.87 8.11 -3.65
N ASP A 130 4.12 8.23 -3.18
CA ASP A 130 5.29 8.14 -4.05
C ASP A 130 5.56 6.67 -4.43
N TRP A 131 5.43 6.37 -5.72
CA TRP A 131 5.64 5.04 -6.27
C TRP A 131 7.07 4.53 -6.06
N ARG A 132 8.05 5.44 -5.90
CA ARG A 132 9.47 5.07 -5.70
C ARG A 132 9.70 4.26 -4.44
N ILE A 133 8.92 4.52 -3.37
CA ILE A 133 9.00 3.75 -2.12
C ILE A 133 8.74 2.27 -2.43
N LEU A 134 7.69 1.99 -3.20
CA LEU A 134 7.32 0.64 -3.59
C LEU A 134 8.27 0.06 -4.65
N TYR A 135 8.80 0.88 -5.55
CA TYR A 135 9.77 0.44 -6.56
C TYR A 135 11.08 -0.07 -5.94
N VAL A 136 11.62 0.63 -4.93
CA VAL A 136 12.81 0.18 -4.19
C VAL A 136 12.58 -1.21 -3.61
N TRP A 137 11.40 -1.43 -3.02
CA TRP A 137 11.04 -2.76 -2.50
C TRP A 137 10.78 -3.79 -3.59
N GLY A 138 10.23 -3.40 -4.73
CA GLY A 138 10.05 -4.30 -5.88
C GLY A 138 11.37 -4.88 -6.36
N LYS A 139 12.43 -4.07 -6.44
CA LYS A 139 13.78 -4.55 -6.75
C LYS A 139 14.29 -5.58 -5.75
N LEU A 140 14.08 -5.32 -4.45
CA LEU A 140 14.52 -6.21 -3.37
C LEU A 140 13.68 -7.49 -3.26
N VAL A 141 12.38 -7.45 -3.56
CA VAL A 141 11.49 -8.60 -3.33
C VAL A 141 11.36 -9.49 -4.57
N LEU A 142 11.37 -8.91 -5.77
CA LEU A 142 11.14 -9.65 -7.01
C LEU A 142 12.43 -10.04 -7.73
N PHE A 143 13.45 -9.18 -7.68
CA PHE A 143 14.67 -9.33 -8.49
C PHE A 143 15.93 -9.50 -7.63
N ASN A 144 15.77 -10.03 -6.41
CA ASN A 144 16.90 -10.46 -5.60
C ASN A 144 17.50 -11.75 -6.21
N HIS A 145 18.32 -11.58 -7.25
CA HIS A 145 19.04 -12.67 -7.93
C HIS A 145 19.97 -13.45 -6.99
N ASP A 146 20.30 -12.88 -5.82
CA ASP A 146 21.12 -13.50 -4.78
C ASP A 146 20.31 -14.30 -3.74
N GLU A 147 19.03 -14.62 -3.96
CA GLU A 147 18.24 -15.41 -2.98
C GLU A 147 18.96 -16.74 -2.60
N SER A 148 19.66 -17.35 -3.55
CA SER A 148 20.46 -18.58 -3.32
C SER A 148 21.69 -18.37 -2.43
N TYR A 149 22.20 -17.14 -2.31
CA TYR A 149 23.38 -16.77 -1.51
C TYR A 149 23.05 -15.83 -0.34
N SER A 150 21.80 -15.38 -0.22
CA SER A 150 21.35 -14.45 0.81
C SER A 150 21.24 -15.15 2.16
N LEU A 151 21.92 -14.61 3.16
CA LEU A 151 21.78 -15.02 4.56
C LEU A 151 20.45 -14.58 5.18
N VAL A 152 19.65 -13.78 4.45
CA VAL A 152 18.37 -13.24 4.93
C VAL A 152 17.22 -14.03 4.31
N SER A 153 16.54 -14.81 5.14
CA SER A 153 15.35 -15.55 4.73
C SER A 153 14.17 -14.61 4.51
N MET A 154 13.58 -14.66 3.32
CA MET A 154 12.35 -13.95 3.03
C MET A 154 11.14 -14.67 3.63
N PRO A 155 10.20 -13.95 4.27
CA PRO A 155 8.95 -14.52 4.74
C PRO A 155 8.16 -15.11 3.58
N LYS A 156 7.47 -16.22 3.84
CA LYS A 156 6.55 -16.83 2.87
C LYS A 156 5.53 -15.80 2.39
N GLN A 157 5.22 -15.84 1.09
CA GLN A 157 4.22 -14.98 0.42
C GLN A 157 4.54 -13.47 0.43
N ILE A 158 5.75 -13.03 0.79
CA ILE A 158 6.10 -11.60 0.74
C ILE A 158 5.91 -11.00 -0.66
N VAL A 159 6.23 -11.77 -1.71
CA VAL A 159 5.99 -11.39 -3.11
C VAL A 159 4.51 -11.11 -3.36
N ASN A 160 3.62 -12.01 -2.95
CA ASN A 160 2.17 -11.81 -3.12
C ASN A 160 1.66 -10.61 -2.32
N SER A 161 2.10 -10.44 -1.06
CA SER A 161 1.78 -9.27 -0.24
C SER A 161 2.22 -7.98 -0.92
N PHE A 162 3.43 -7.96 -1.50
CA PHE A 162 3.95 -6.84 -2.26
C PHE A 162 3.07 -6.53 -3.49
N LEU A 163 2.75 -7.52 -4.32
CA LEU A 163 1.91 -7.33 -5.51
C LEU A 163 0.52 -6.78 -5.16
N PHE A 164 -0.11 -7.28 -4.10
CA PHE A 164 -1.38 -6.73 -3.61
C PHE A 164 -1.25 -5.30 -3.09
N CYS A 165 -0.13 -4.98 -2.41
CA CYS A 165 0.15 -3.64 -1.95
C CYS A 165 0.30 -2.66 -3.12
N VAL A 166 1.09 -3.00 -4.15
CA VAL A 166 1.26 -2.14 -5.33
C VAL A 166 -0.08 -1.91 -6.02
N ARG A 167 -0.84 -2.98 -6.29
CA ARG A 167 -2.16 -2.90 -6.95
C ARG A 167 -3.14 -2.01 -6.20
N SER A 168 -3.14 -2.08 -4.86
CA SER A 168 -4.05 -1.28 -4.01
C SER A 168 -3.58 0.16 -3.82
N CYS A 169 -2.27 0.44 -3.84
CA CYS A 169 -1.69 1.78 -3.75
C CYS A 169 -1.72 2.55 -5.09
N ARG A 170 -1.72 1.85 -6.23
CA ARG A 170 -1.65 2.43 -7.58
C ARG A 170 -2.65 3.58 -7.87
N PRO A 171 -3.92 3.54 -7.41
CA PRO A 171 -4.85 4.65 -7.60
C PRO A 171 -4.45 5.97 -6.92
N TYR A 172 -3.55 5.91 -5.93
CA TYR A 172 -3.09 7.06 -5.15
C TYR A 172 -1.75 7.61 -5.61
N PHE A 173 -1.17 7.11 -6.70
CA PHE A 173 0.05 7.68 -7.26
C PHE A 173 -0.19 9.11 -7.76
N SER A 174 0.86 9.94 -7.73
CA SER A 174 0.83 11.30 -8.24
C SER A 174 0.42 11.34 -9.71
N VAL A 175 0.00 12.51 -10.20
CA VAL A 175 -0.36 12.65 -11.63
C VAL A 175 0.87 12.57 -12.52
N THR A 176 2.03 12.98 -12.01
CA THR A 176 3.33 12.91 -12.71
C THR A 176 3.92 11.50 -12.72
N ALA A 177 3.44 10.59 -11.86
CA ALA A 177 4.00 9.25 -11.71
C ALA A 177 4.05 8.47 -13.03
N THR A 178 3.02 8.58 -13.88
CA THR A 178 3.03 7.90 -15.19
C THR A 178 4.24 8.31 -16.02
N GLN A 179 4.50 9.62 -16.13
CA GLN A 179 5.62 10.14 -16.91
C GLN A 179 6.95 9.72 -16.29
N GLU A 180 7.09 9.84 -14.97
CA GLU A 180 8.31 9.45 -14.25
C GLU A 180 8.63 7.95 -14.38
N ILE A 181 7.61 7.10 -14.33
CA ILE A 181 7.74 5.65 -14.55
C ILE A 181 8.21 5.37 -15.98
N LEU A 182 7.60 6.04 -16.97
CA LEU A 182 7.99 5.87 -18.37
C LEU A 182 9.42 6.36 -18.62
N ASP A 183 9.82 7.51 -18.06
CA ASP A 183 11.16 8.05 -18.22
C ASP A 183 12.24 7.14 -17.61
N GLU A 184 11.93 6.47 -16.49
CA GLU A 184 12.81 5.50 -15.84
C GLU A 184 12.97 4.21 -16.67
N PHE A 185 11.86 3.67 -17.20
CA PHE A 185 11.83 2.33 -17.78
C PHE A 185 11.95 2.27 -19.30
N ARG A 186 11.52 3.30 -20.04
CA ARG A 186 11.63 3.35 -21.50
C ARG A 186 13.04 3.07 -22.04
N PRO A 187 14.12 3.59 -21.44
CA PRO A 187 15.48 3.31 -21.92
C PRO A 187 15.85 1.83 -21.90
N CYS A 188 15.17 1.02 -21.09
CA CYS A 188 15.43 -0.40 -20.90
C CYS A 188 14.55 -1.31 -21.79
N LEU A 189 13.69 -0.74 -22.66
CA LEU A 189 12.85 -1.49 -23.60
C LEU A 189 13.63 -1.94 -24.84
N CYS A 190 14.67 -2.75 -24.63
CA CYS A 190 15.34 -3.43 -25.74
C CYS A 190 14.71 -4.82 -25.92
N PRO A 191 14.00 -5.13 -27.04
CA PRO A 191 13.33 -6.42 -27.23
C PRO A 191 14.27 -7.64 -27.21
N PHE A 192 15.58 -7.42 -27.35
CA PHE A 192 16.60 -8.46 -27.38
C PHE A 192 17.30 -8.67 -26.03
N ASP A 193 16.97 -7.86 -25.02
CA ASP A 193 17.54 -7.93 -23.68
C ASP A 193 16.56 -8.63 -22.71
N THR A 194 17.09 -9.46 -21.82
CA THR A 194 16.30 -10.12 -20.75
C THR A 194 15.67 -9.11 -19.79
N VAL A 195 16.28 -7.92 -19.66
CA VAL A 195 15.77 -6.82 -18.82
C VAL A 195 14.39 -6.34 -19.29
N CYS A 196 14.05 -6.53 -20.57
CA CYS A 196 12.76 -6.12 -21.12
C CYS A 196 11.59 -6.83 -20.42
N GLY A 197 11.73 -8.11 -20.07
CA GLY A 197 10.68 -8.85 -19.34
C GLY A 197 10.40 -8.28 -17.94
N ASP A 198 11.47 -7.90 -17.23
CA ASP A 198 11.36 -7.27 -15.92
C ASP A 198 10.69 -5.89 -16.02
N VAL A 199 11.06 -5.11 -17.03
CA VAL A 199 10.45 -3.81 -17.33
C VAL A 199 8.96 -3.94 -17.62
N MET A 200 8.55 -4.92 -18.43
CA MET A 200 7.13 -5.18 -18.72
C MET A 200 6.37 -5.57 -17.45
N SER A 201 6.99 -6.36 -16.58
CA SER A 201 6.42 -6.68 -15.26
C SER A 201 6.24 -5.41 -14.41
N TYR A 202 7.23 -4.51 -14.40
CA TYR A 202 7.11 -3.21 -13.72
C TYR A 202 6.01 -2.33 -14.32
N TRP A 203 5.86 -2.33 -15.64
CA TRP A 203 4.80 -1.59 -16.32
C TRP A 203 3.40 -2.07 -15.88
N ASP A 204 3.15 -3.39 -15.90
CA ASP A 204 1.87 -3.95 -15.43
C ASP A 204 1.60 -3.57 -13.96
N MET A 205 2.62 -3.68 -13.11
CA MET A 205 2.50 -3.42 -11.68
C MET A 205 2.23 -1.93 -11.39
N PHE A 206 3.03 -1.02 -11.97
CA PHE A 206 3.10 0.38 -11.52
C PHE A 206 2.32 1.38 -12.37
N LEU A 207 2.08 1.12 -13.66
CA LEU A 207 1.44 2.12 -14.53
C LEU A 207 0.00 2.39 -14.10
N PRO A 208 -0.36 3.65 -13.76
CA PRO A 208 -1.72 3.97 -13.34
C PRO A 208 -2.72 3.85 -14.50
N VAL A 209 -3.73 2.98 -14.34
CA VAL A 209 -4.81 2.78 -15.33
C VAL A 209 -6.16 3.42 -14.93
N HIS A 210 -6.30 3.85 -13.67
CA HIS A 210 -7.56 4.36 -13.11
C HIS A 210 -7.58 5.89 -12.92
N LEU A 211 -6.97 6.65 -13.83
CA LEU A 211 -7.07 8.11 -13.80
C LEU A 211 -8.48 8.58 -14.23
N PRO A 212 -8.96 9.71 -13.71
CA PRO A 212 -10.20 10.32 -14.19
C PRO A 212 -10.06 10.80 -15.65
N PRO A 213 -11.17 10.93 -16.42
CA PRO A 213 -11.16 11.31 -17.82
C PRO A 213 -10.37 12.57 -18.14
N GLU A 214 -10.42 13.56 -17.25
CA GLU A 214 -9.71 14.83 -17.35
C GLU A 214 -8.19 14.65 -17.41
N LEU A 215 -7.67 13.60 -16.76
CA LEU A 215 -6.24 13.31 -16.64
C LEU A 215 -5.77 12.17 -17.54
N HIS A 216 -6.61 11.66 -18.45
CA HIS A 216 -6.22 10.58 -19.37
C HIS A 216 -5.00 10.94 -20.24
N HIS A 217 -4.80 12.23 -20.54
CA HIS A 217 -3.65 12.75 -21.28
C HIS A 217 -2.32 12.58 -20.52
N GLN A 218 -2.36 12.44 -19.19
CA GLN A 218 -1.20 12.16 -18.32
C GLN A 218 -1.18 10.69 -17.83
N GLY A 219 -2.07 9.87 -18.38
CA GLY A 219 -2.23 8.47 -18.02
C GLY A 219 -1.88 7.55 -19.19
N PHE A 220 -2.80 6.63 -19.50
CA PHE A 220 -2.63 5.63 -20.55
C PHE A 220 -2.31 6.21 -21.93
N LYS A 221 -2.75 7.44 -22.26
CA LYS A 221 -2.46 8.04 -23.56
C LYS A 221 -0.97 8.28 -23.82
N LEU A 222 -0.13 8.27 -22.77
CA LEU A 222 1.31 8.46 -22.91
C LEU A 222 2.05 7.21 -23.38
N TRP A 223 1.50 6.01 -23.14
CA TRP A 223 2.22 4.74 -23.32
C TRP A 223 1.42 3.67 -24.04
N LEU A 224 0.10 3.76 -24.10
CA LEU A 224 -0.74 2.71 -24.65
C LEU A 224 -0.47 2.46 -26.15
N SER A 225 -0.32 3.50 -26.96
CA SER A 225 -0.03 3.32 -28.39
C SER A 225 1.34 2.67 -28.61
N GLU A 226 2.36 3.15 -27.89
CA GLU A 226 3.71 2.59 -27.93
C GLU A 226 3.72 1.11 -27.50
N PHE A 227 2.99 0.77 -26.43
CA PHE A 227 2.85 -0.61 -25.98
C PHE A 227 2.15 -1.50 -27.02
N LEU A 228 1.09 -1.02 -27.65
CA LEU A 228 0.39 -1.77 -28.71
C LEU A 228 1.27 -1.96 -29.95
N ASP A 229 2.05 -0.94 -30.34
CA ASP A 229 3.01 -1.06 -31.45
C ASP A 229 4.08 -2.13 -31.15
N ILE A 230 4.59 -2.17 -29.91
CA ILE A 230 5.53 -3.21 -29.45
C ILE A 230 4.86 -4.59 -29.49
N TRP A 231 3.64 -4.71 -28.96
CA TRP A 231 2.86 -5.95 -28.96
C TRP A 231 2.61 -6.49 -30.38
N GLU A 232 2.27 -5.62 -31.34
CA GLU A 232 2.03 -6.03 -32.73
C GLU A 232 3.33 -6.41 -33.46
N THR A 233 4.47 -5.83 -33.08
CA THR A 233 5.76 -6.02 -33.76
C THR A 233 6.53 -7.24 -33.23
N VAL A 234 6.41 -7.56 -31.94
CA VAL A 234 7.17 -8.64 -31.28
C VAL A 234 6.42 -9.96 -31.35
N CYS A 235 6.47 -10.63 -32.51
CA CYS A 235 5.70 -11.87 -32.76
C CYS A 235 6.29 -13.17 -32.14
N ASN A 236 7.09 -13.07 -31.08
CA ASN A 236 7.86 -14.22 -30.55
C ASN A 236 7.24 -14.91 -29.33
N ASN A 237 6.01 -14.54 -28.92
CA ASN A 237 5.38 -14.99 -27.67
C ASN A 237 6.35 -14.95 -26.46
N PRO A 238 7.04 -13.83 -26.24
CA PRO A 238 7.96 -13.68 -25.11
C PRO A 238 7.22 -13.86 -23.77
N GLU A 239 7.95 -14.28 -22.73
CA GLU A 239 7.35 -14.62 -21.43
C GLU A 239 6.51 -13.49 -20.82
N TRP A 240 6.81 -12.23 -21.14
CA TRP A 240 6.03 -11.07 -20.69
C TRP A 240 4.64 -10.93 -21.34
N GLU A 241 4.37 -11.60 -22.46
CA GLU A 241 3.04 -11.68 -23.09
C GLU A 241 2.14 -12.74 -22.43
N GLN A 242 2.72 -13.64 -21.62
CA GLN A 242 1.95 -14.67 -20.96
C GLN A 242 1.12 -14.07 -19.82
N VAL A 243 -0.19 -14.23 -19.93
CA VAL A 243 -1.16 -13.80 -18.91
C VAL A 243 -0.84 -14.50 -17.59
N SER A 244 -0.55 -13.71 -16.56
CA SER A 244 -0.36 -14.16 -15.17
C SER A 244 -1.66 -14.60 -14.50
#